data_AF-A0AAW0FRJ3-F1
#
_entry.id   AF-A0AAW0FRJ3-F1
#
_cell.length_a   1.000
_cell.length_b   1.000
_cell.length_c   1.000
_cell.angle_alpha   90.00
_cell.angle_beta   90.00
_cell.angle_gamma   90.00
#
_symmetry.space_group_name_H-M   'P 1'
#
loop_
_entity.id
_entity.type
_entity.pdbx_description
1 polymer ?
#
loop_
_entity_poly.entity_id
_entity_poly.type
_entity_poly.pdbx_seq_one_letter_code
_entity_poly.pdbx_strand_id
1 'polypeptide(L)'
;MSTTTISKSASKVYQEHLGQLGYGIALWTPKPLDGKPAVRIGDVGYIDPDHGSWHGLFNILDPRESQKDVPDNFSPLTTSSLSSKPIRYPNQLQAQIYTSQEITQKDLPADKSSRNEHPDTVTCQYRCEGESGALLALQQGCDSVLVPHNRDWISYMRRNHRSWHDYVTQKCGLTIDKEDVILVRDHIKARN
;
A
#
# COMPACT_ATOMS: atom_id res chain seq x y z
N MET A 1 -2.20 31.97 20.75
CA MET A 1 -1.27 31.01 20.15
C MET A 1 -2.07 30.24 19.10
N SER A 2 -1.90 30.57 17.82
CA SER A 2 -2.63 29.90 16.74
C SER A 2 -1.93 28.58 16.45
N THR A 3 -2.55 27.45 16.78
CA THR A 3 -2.11 26.13 16.33
C THR A 3 -2.36 26.04 14.84
N THR A 4 -1.31 26.17 14.04
CA THR A 4 -1.35 25.84 12.61
C THR A 4 -1.58 24.34 12.49
N THR A 5 -2.83 23.94 12.29
CA THR A 5 -3.16 22.55 11.93
C THR A 5 -2.60 22.30 10.54
N ILE A 6 -1.46 21.62 10.44
CA ILE A 6 -0.95 21.17 9.15
C ILE A 6 -1.97 20.15 8.63
N SER A 7 -2.70 20.53 7.57
CA SER A 7 -3.64 19.64 6.90
C SER A 7 -2.88 18.43 6.38
N LYS A 8 -3.25 17.22 6.82
CA LYS A 8 -2.70 15.97 6.28
C LYS A 8 -3.06 15.86 4.79
N SER A 9 -2.18 15.27 3.98
CA SER A 9 -2.48 14.95 2.58
C SER A 9 -3.59 13.90 2.50
N ALA A 10 -4.36 13.91 1.42
CA ALA A 10 -5.42 12.92 1.18
C ALA A 10 -4.87 11.48 1.21
N SER A 11 -3.66 11.27 0.66
CA SER A 11 -2.99 9.98 0.72
C SER A 11 -2.72 9.50 2.15
N LYS A 12 -2.27 10.41 3.03
CA LYS A 12 -1.99 10.07 4.43
C LYS A 12 -3.27 9.76 5.20
N VAL A 13 -4.33 10.56 5.00
CA VAL A 13 -5.67 10.27 5.53
C VAL A 13 -6.14 8.88 5.06
N TYR A 14 -6.02 8.60 3.76
CA TYR A 14 -6.43 7.33 3.17
C TYR A 14 -5.71 6.13 3.79
N GLN A 15 -4.38 6.20 3.92
CA GLN A 15 -3.54 5.17 4.52
C GLN A 15 -3.88 4.94 6.00
N GLU A 16 -3.98 6.01 6.79
CA GLU A 16 -4.25 5.92 8.23
C GLU A 16 -5.62 5.33 8.50
N HIS A 17 -6.65 5.82 7.82
CA HIS A 17 -8.04 5.40 8.05
C HIS A 17 -8.33 3.98 7.53
N LEU A 18 -7.85 3.62 6.34
CA LEU A 18 -8.02 2.24 5.84
C LEU A 18 -7.05 1.24 6.48
N GLY A 19 -5.93 1.70 7.02
CA GLY A 19 -4.99 0.87 7.77
C GLY A 19 -5.63 0.20 8.99
N GLN A 20 -6.68 0.81 9.55
CA GLN A 20 -7.48 0.26 10.64
C GLN A 20 -8.19 -1.07 10.27
N LEU A 21 -8.37 -1.34 8.97
CA LEU A 21 -8.96 -2.60 8.48
C LEU A 21 -7.99 -3.79 8.57
N GLY A 22 -6.71 -3.56 8.85
CA GLY A 22 -5.73 -4.63 9.09
C GLY A 22 -5.21 -5.35 7.85
N TYR A 23 -5.43 -4.80 6.65
CA TYR A 23 -5.00 -5.38 5.38
C TYR A 23 -3.62 -4.93 4.89
N GLY A 24 -2.91 -4.12 5.68
CA GLY A 24 -1.64 -3.48 5.31
C GLY A 24 -1.81 -2.01 4.94
N ILE A 25 -0.89 -1.48 4.15
CA ILE A 25 -0.88 -0.06 3.75
C ILE A 25 -1.69 0.11 2.45
N ALA A 26 -2.73 0.93 2.50
CA ALA A 26 -3.57 1.23 1.34
C ALA A 26 -2.96 2.33 0.47
N LEU A 27 -2.60 2.04 -0.78
CA LEU A 27 -2.05 3.04 -1.70
C LEU A 27 -3.15 3.94 -2.26
N TRP A 28 -2.92 5.26 -2.23
CA TRP A 28 -3.79 6.25 -2.87
C TRP A 28 -3.72 6.12 -4.40
N THR A 29 -2.51 5.90 -4.91
CA THR A 29 -2.26 5.63 -6.33
C THR A 29 -1.77 4.18 -6.47
N PRO A 30 -2.69 3.21 -6.59
CA PRO A 30 -2.35 1.79 -6.56
C PRO A 30 -1.80 1.27 -7.90
N LYS A 31 -2.04 2.00 -9.00
CA LYS A 31 -1.49 1.64 -10.31
C LYS A 31 0.02 1.89 -10.32
N PRO A 32 0.82 0.96 -10.88
CA PRO A 32 2.24 1.21 -11.06
C PRO A 32 2.45 2.47 -11.90
N LEU A 33 3.50 3.23 -11.59
CA LEU A 33 3.92 4.35 -12.44
C LEU A 33 4.36 3.82 -13.82
N ASP A 34 4.23 4.66 -14.84
CA ASP A 34 4.53 4.27 -16.22
C ASP A 34 5.92 3.64 -16.36
N GLY A 35 5.98 2.46 -16.98
CA GLY A 35 7.21 1.71 -17.18
C GLY A 35 7.81 1.07 -15.92
N LYS A 36 7.13 1.16 -14.77
CA LYS A 36 7.55 0.48 -13.52
C LYS A 36 6.71 -0.77 -13.28
N PRO A 37 7.31 -1.85 -12.73
CA PRO A 37 6.57 -3.03 -12.35
C PRO A 37 5.63 -2.71 -11.17
N ALA A 38 4.55 -3.49 -11.05
CA ALA A 38 3.75 -3.50 -9.84
C ALA A 38 4.57 -3.98 -8.63
N VAL A 39 4.17 -3.56 -7.44
CA VAL A 39 4.81 -3.93 -6.16
C VAL A 39 5.04 -5.45 -6.07
N ARG A 40 6.24 -5.90 -5.71
CA ARG A 40 6.60 -7.32 -5.55
C ARG A 40 7.01 -7.60 -4.13
N ILE A 41 6.84 -8.87 -3.72
CA ILE A 41 7.45 -9.38 -2.51
C ILE A 41 8.96 -9.21 -2.61
N GLY A 42 9.57 -8.66 -1.56
CA GLY A 42 10.99 -8.34 -1.49
C GLY A 42 11.36 -6.94 -1.96
N ASP A 43 10.43 -6.16 -2.52
CA ASP A 43 10.77 -4.78 -2.92
C ASP A 43 11.09 -3.94 -1.69
N VAL A 44 12.16 -3.16 -1.79
CA VAL A 44 12.50 -2.05 -0.89
C VAL A 44 12.21 -0.76 -1.62
N GLY A 45 11.54 0.15 -0.93
CA GLY A 45 11.05 1.39 -1.52
C GLY A 45 10.42 2.30 -0.50
N TYR A 46 9.66 3.27 -1.00
CA TYR A 46 8.89 4.20 -0.19
C TYR A 46 7.55 4.50 -0.87
N ILE A 47 6.63 5.09 -0.11
CA ILE A 47 5.38 5.61 -0.64
C ILE A 47 5.55 7.12 -0.79
N ASP A 48 5.26 7.65 -1.97
CA ASP A 48 5.33 9.08 -2.21
C ASP A 48 4.34 9.83 -1.29
N PRO A 49 4.79 10.79 -0.46
CA PRO A 49 3.93 11.43 0.53
C PRO A 49 2.83 12.32 -0.08
N ASP A 50 3.06 12.81 -1.31
CA ASP A 50 2.17 13.74 -2.00
C ASP A 50 1.16 12.98 -2.90
N HIS A 51 1.63 11.95 -3.60
CA HIS A 51 0.86 11.18 -4.57
C HIS A 51 0.41 9.81 -4.07
N GLY A 52 0.98 9.29 -2.99
CA GLY A 52 0.64 7.99 -2.40
C GLY A 52 0.86 6.79 -3.32
N SER A 53 1.77 6.92 -4.28
CA SER A 53 2.23 5.86 -5.18
C SER A 53 3.39 5.09 -4.56
N TRP A 54 3.52 3.81 -4.90
CA TRP A 54 4.69 3.01 -4.54
C TRP A 54 5.89 3.31 -5.45
N HIS A 55 7.05 3.57 -4.84
CA HIS A 55 8.33 3.74 -5.53
C HIS A 55 9.31 2.63 -5.12
N GLY A 56 9.35 1.57 -5.92
CA GLY A 56 10.31 0.48 -5.75
C GLY A 56 11.72 0.90 -6.19
N LEU A 57 12.71 0.66 -5.33
CA LEU A 57 14.11 0.99 -5.55
C LEU A 57 14.91 -0.23 -6.01
N PHE A 58 14.82 -1.31 -5.24
CA PHE A 58 15.47 -2.59 -5.50
C PHE A 58 14.68 -3.72 -4.83
N ASN A 59 14.98 -4.96 -5.16
CA ASN A 59 14.36 -6.15 -4.58
C ASN A 59 15.40 -7.01 -3.87
N ILE A 60 15.11 -7.41 -2.63
CA ILE A 60 16.05 -8.17 -1.80
C ILE A 60 16.21 -9.63 -2.23
N LEU A 61 15.30 -10.14 -3.06
CA LEU A 61 15.33 -11.51 -3.55
C LEU A 61 16.03 -11.63 -4.90
N ASP A 62 16.14 -10.52 -5.64
CA ASP A 62 16.79 -10.48 -6.94
C ASP A 62 18.32 -10.42 -6.76
N PRO A 63 19.11 -11.10 -7.62
CA PRO A 63 20.56 -10.96 -7.64
C PRO A 63 21.01 -9.50 -7.78
N ARG A 64 22.23 -9.17 -7.35
CA ARG A 64 22.78 -7.82 -7.53
C ARG A 64 22.93 -7.48 -9.01
N GLU A 65 23.35 -8.45 -9.80
CA GLU A 65 23.70 -8.31 -11.21
C GLU A 65 22.49 -8.05 -12.10
N SER A 66 21.28 -8.40 -11.64
CA SER A 66 20.03 -8.14 -12.35
C SER A 66 19.43 -6.78 -12.01
N GLN A 67 20.07 -6.00 -11.13
CA GLN A 67 19.54 -4.74 -10.62
C GLN A 67 20.48 -3.60 -10.95
N LYS A 68 19.91 -2.48 -11.41
CA LYS A 68 20.71 -1.33 -11.85
C LYS A 68 21.46 -0.68 -10.68
N ASP A 69 20.76 -0.43 -9.59
CA ASP A 69 21.29 0.29 -8.43
C ASP A 69 20.79 -0.36 -7.14
N VAL A 70 21.72 -0.62 -6.21
CA VAL A 70 21.47 -1.21 -4.88
C VAL A 70 22.49 -0.65 -3.88
N PRO A 71 22.24 -0.72 -2.55
CA PRO A 71 23.23 -0.34 -1.53
C PRO A 71 24.58 -1.04 -1.69
N ASP A 72 25.69 -0.42 -1.30
CA ASP A 72 27.04 -0.99 -1.53
C ASP A 72 27.25 -2.35 -0.87
N ASN A 73 26.73 -2.52 0.34
CA ASN A 73 26.79 -3.76 1.09
C ASN A 73 25.63 -4.72 0.79
N PHE A 74 24.85 -4.48 -0.27
CA PHE A 74 23.71 -5.32 -0.60
C PHE A 74 24.14 -6.74 -0.96
N SER A 75 23.53 -7.70 -0.27
CA SER A 75 23.59 -9.14 -0.53
C SER A 75 22.16 -9.69 -0.57
N PRO A 76 21.73 -10.42 -1.61
CA PRO A 76 20.37 -10.94 -1.70
C PRO A 76 19.98 -11.84 -0.51
N LEU A 77 18.73 -11.78 -0.09
CA LEU A 77 18.13 -12.74 0.82
C LEU A 77 17.86 -14.04 0.05
N THR A 78 18.72 -15.04 0.25
CA THR A 78 18.66 -16.30 -0.48
C THR A 78 17.44 -17.13 -0.10
N THR A 79 16.81 -17.74 -1.11
CA THR A 79 15.60 -18.58 -0.96
C THR A 79 15.85 -19.86 -0.17
N SER A 80 17.09 -20.35 -0.09
CA SER A 80 17.47 -21.45 0.82
C SER A 80 17.32 -21.08 2.30
N SER A 81 17.38 -19.79 2.62
CA SER A 81 17.12 -19.26 3.96
C SER A 81 15.62 -19.10 4.22
N LEU A 82 14.77 -19.11 3.19
CA LEU A 82 13.33 -18.95 3.38
C LEU A 82 12.70 -20.31 3.68
N SER A 83 12.44 -20.57 4.95
CA SER A 83 11.77 -21.78 5.43
C SER A 83 10.36 -22.00 4.84
N SER A 84 9.79 -21.00 4.16
CA SER A 84 8.44 -21.08 3.61
C SER A 84 8.31 -20.27 2.33
N LYS A 85 7.66 -20.87 1.32
CA LYS A 85 7.30 -20.20 0.06
C LYS A 85 6.12 -19.23 0.29
N PRO A 86 6.01 -18.16 -0.50
CA PRO A 86 4.80 -17.33 -0.49
C PRO A 86 3.55 -18.18 -0.80
N ILE A 87 2.46 -17.91 -0.07
CA ILE A 87 1.18 -18.58 -0.20
C ILE A 87 0.18 -17.59 -0.81
N ARG A 88 -0.52 -18.02 -1.86
CA ARG A 88 -1.59 -17.23 -2.47
C ARG A 88 -2.94 -17.58 -1.86
N TYR A 89 -3.67 -16.57 -1.41
CA TYR A 89 -5.06 -16.70 -0.97
C TYR A 89 -5.97 -15.96 -1.95
N PRO A 90 -6.76 -16.69 -2.74
CA PRO A 90 -7.69 -16.07 -3.67
C PRO A 90 -8.85 -15.40 -2.92
N ASN A 91 -9.41 -14.33 -3.49
CA ASN A 91 -10.58 -13.62 -2.97
C ASN A 91 -10.42 -13.11 -1.51
N GLN A 92 -9.23 -12.63 -1.16
CA GLN A 92 -8.95 -12.03 0.14
C GLN A 92 -9.86 -10.81 0.41
N LEU A 93 -10.14 -10.02 -0.62
CA LEU A 93 -11.13 -8.94 -0.57
C LEU A 93 -12.18 -9.20 -1.65
N GLN A 94 -13.46 -9.02 -1.30
CA GLN A 94 -14.57 -9.06 -2.23
C GLN A 94 -14.71 -7.73 -2.98
N ALA A 95 -15.34 -7.77 -4.15
CA ALA A 95 -15.75 -6.58 -4.91
C ALA A 95 -16.87 -5.87 -4.17
N GLN A 96 -16.52 -4.89 -3.36
CA GLN A 96 -17.45 -4.10 -2.55
C GLN A 96 -16.77 -2.80 -2.10
N ILE A 97 -17.51 -2.01 -1.33
CA ILE A 97 -17.03 -0.80 -0.70
C ILE A 97 -16.54 -1.12 0.71
N TYR A 98 -15.34 -0.68 1.05
CA TYR A 98 -14.74 -0.76 2.37
C TYR A 98 -14.61 0.66 2.90
N THR A 99 -15.02 0.88 4.14
CA THR A 99 -14.99 2.20 4.79
C THR A 99 -14.16 2.17 6.06
N SER A 100 -13.59 3.31 6.42
CA SER A 100 -13.11 3.55 7.77
C SER A 100 -14.27 3.70 8.75
N GLN A 101 -13.97 3.63 10.05
CA GLN A 101 -14.99 3.66 11.12
C GLN A 101 -15.81 4.96 11.12
N GLU A 102 -15.23 6.06 10.63
CA GLU A 102 -15.85 7.38 10.58
C GLU A 102 -16.84 7.57 9.43
N ILE A 103 -16.90 6.63 8.47
CA ILE A 103 -17.81 6.72 7.34
C ILE A 103 -19.01 5.80 7.55
N THR A 104 -20.19 6.41 7.60
CA THR A 104 -21.48 5.72 7.64
C THR A 104 -22.17 5.79 6.28
N GLN A 105 -22.69 4.66 5.81
CA GLN A 105 -23.58 4.63 4.66
C GLN A 105 -24.97 5.08 5.12
N LYS A 106 -25.59 5.99 4.36
CA LYS A 106 -26.99 6.34 4.58
C LYS A 106 -27.88 5.51 3.67
N ASP A 107 -28.98 5.05 4.24
CA ASP A 107 -30.13 4.64 3.45
C ASP A 107 -30.66 5.88 2.72
N LEU A 108 -30.65 5.81 1.39
CA LEU A 108 -31.37 6.82 0.61
C LEU A 108 -32.86 6.60 0.86
N PRO A 109 -33.63 7.66 1.17
CA PRO A 109 -35.08 7.56 1.12
C PRO A 109 -35.46 7.01 -0.25
N ALA A 110 -36.36 6.03 -0.29
CA ALA A 110 -36.92 5.51 -1.53
C ALA A 110 -37.78 6.60 -2.19
N ASP A 111 -37.14 7.60 -2.80
CA ASP A 111 -37.82 8.67 -3.48
C ASP A 111 -38.33 8.14 -4.82
N LYS A 112 -39.66 8.05 -4.91
CA LYS A 112 -40.43 7.58 -6.07
C LYS A 112 -40.43 8.56 -7.24
N SER A 113 -39.36 9.33 -7.45
CA SER A 113 -39.34 10.40 -8.46
C SER A 113 -37.94 10.75 -8.98
N SER A 114 -37.30 9.82 -9.67
CA SER A 114 -36.37 10.15 -10.76
C SER A 114 -36.37 9.03 -11.79
N ARG A 115 -37.49 8.94 -12.51
CA ARG A 115 -37.56 8.19 -13.77
C ARG A 115 -36.72 8.94 -14.81
N ASN A 116 -35.39 8.78 -14.77
CA ASN A 116 -34.44 9.08 -15.86
C ASN A 116 -32.97 8.75 -15.50
N GLU A 117 -32.70 7.64 -14.82
CA GLU A 117 -31.35 7.09 -14.73
C GLU A 117 -31.36 5.67 -15.29
N HIS A 118 -30.30 5.32 -16.03
CA HIS A 118 -30.15 4.01 -16.65
C HIS A 118 -30.45 2.89 -15.63
N PRO A 119 -31.09 1.79 -16.05
CA PRO A 119 -31.52 0.71 -15.14
C PRO A 119 -30.39 0.07 -14.32
N ASP A 120 -29.13 0.38 -14.61
CA ASP A 120 -27.94 -0.18 -13.97
C ASP A 120 -27.21 0.79 -13.02
N THR A 121 -27.73 2.01 -12.76
CA THR A 121 -27.07 2.97 -11.86
C THR A 121 -27.61 2.85 -10.43
N VAL A 122 -26.74 2.41 -9.51
CA VAL A 122 -27.02 2.43 -8.06
C VAL A 122 -26.31 3.62 -7.44
N THR A 123 -27.09 4.57 -6.91
CA THR A 123 -26.54 5.71 -6.17
C THR A 123 -26.43 5.33 -4.69
N CYS A 124 -25.26 5.54 -4.09
CA CYS A 124 -25.02 5.35 -2.65
C CYS A 124 -24.61 6.68 -2.01
N GLN A 125 -25.13 6.98 -0.82
CA GLN A 125 -24.74 8.17 -0.06
C GLN A 125 -23.95 7.78 1.18
N TYR A 126 -22.84 8.48 1.40
CA TYR A 126 -21.98 8.31 2.57
C TYR A 126 -21.91 9.61 3.37
N ARG A 127 -21.69 9.48 4.68
CA ARG A 127 -21.42 10.60 5.58
C ARG A 127 -20.16 10.27 6.37
N CYS A 128 -19.24 11.24 6.42
CA CYS A 128 -18.13 11.23 7.37
C CYS A 128 -18.60 11.90 8.65
N GLU A 129 -18.53 11.20 9.78
CA GLU A 129 -18.92 11.70 11.10
C GLU A 129 -17.70 12.21 11.91
N GLY A 130 -16.49 11.93 11.44
CA GLY A 130 -15.23 12.48 11.96
C GLY A 130 -14.70 13.67 11.16
N GLU A 131 -13.54 14.20 11.58
CA GLU A 131 -12.81 15.25 10.85
C GLU A 131 -12.34 14.79 9.46
N SER A 132 -12.03 13.50 9.33
CA SER A 132 -11.67 12.83 8.10
C SER A 132 -12.07 11.36 8.13
N GLY A 133 -12.13 10.74 6.95
CA GLY A 133 -12.44 9.33 6.76
C GLY A 133 -12.01 8.87 5.39
N ALA A 134 -11.99 7.56 5.17
CA ALA A 134 -11.57 6.97 3.89
C ALA A 134 -12.51 5.85 3.44
N LEU A 135 -12.70 5.77 2.12
CA LEU A 135 -13.53 4.76 1.46
C LEU A 135 -12.75 4.19 0.27
N LEU A 136 -12.70 2.86 0.19
CA LEU A 136 -12.14 2.10 -0.93
C LEU A 136 -13.28 1.38 -1.66
N ALA A 137 -13.50 1.71 -2.93
CA ALA A 137 -14.45 1.02 -3.79
C ALA A 137 -13.73 0.01 -4.68
N LEU A 138 -13.93 -1.28 -4.44
CA LEU A 138 -13.38 -2.36 -5.27
C LEU A 138 -14.40 -2.84 -6.30
N GLN A 139 -14.10 -2.61 -7.57
CA GLN A 139 -14.91 -3.15 -8.68
C GLN A 139 -14.72 -4.66 -8.87
N GLN A 140 -13.55 -5.18 -8.46
CA GLN A 140 -13.20 -6.59 -8.53
C GLN A 140 -12.59 -7.03 -7.21
N GLY A 141 -12.76 -8.31 -6.87
CA GLY A 141 -12.12 -8.88 -5.69
C GLY A 141 -10.60 -8.90 -5.82
N CYS A 142 -9.90 -8.90 -4.70
CA CYS A 142 -8.44 -8.96 -4.64
C CYS A 142 -7.96 -10.34 -4.19
N ASP A 143 -6.79 -10.73 -4.70
CA ASP A 143 -6.04 -11.87 -4.18
C ASP A 143 -4.90 -11.35 -3.30
N SER A 144 -4.54 -12.14 -2.29
CA SER A 144 -3.35 -11.88 -1.48
C SER A 144 -2.25 -12.88 -1.77
N VAL A 145 -1.00 -12.42 -1.64
CA VAL A 145 0.17 -13.28 -1.57
C VAL A 145 0.89 -12.94 -0.28
N LEU A 146 0.97 -13.92 0.62
CA LEU A 146 1.52 -13.77 1.96
C LEU A 146 2.77 -14.64 2.11
N VAL A 147 3.82 -14.08 2.68
CA VAL A 147 4.99 -14.81 3.17
C VAL A 147 4.74 -15.13 4.64
N PRO A 148 4.75 -16.43 5.02
CA PRO A 148 4.61 -16.81 6.41
C PRO A 148 5.62 -16.10 7.31
N HIS A 149 5.23 -15.81 8.55
CA HIS A 149 6.09 -15.14 9.51
C HIS A 149 7.42 -15.89 9.67
N ASN A 150 8.49 -15.29 9.15
CA ASN A 150 9.85 -15.80 9.24
C ASN A 150 10.76 -14.74 9.87
N ARG A 151 11.56 -15.16 10.86
CA ARG A 151 12.58 -14.36 11.53
C ARG A 151 13.67 -13.88 10.57
N ASP A 152 13.90 -14.58 9.47
CA ASP A 152 14.96 -14.24 8.51
C ASP A 152 14.68 -12.91 7.81
N TRP A 153 13.43 -12.67 7.41
CA TRP A 153 13.00 -11.39 6.82
C TRP A 153 13.21 -10.22 7.80
N ILE A 154 12.77 -10.41 9.05
CA ILE A 154 12.90 -9.39 10.10
C ILE A 154 14.39 -9.12 10.40
N SER A 155 15.19 -10.17 10.52
CA SER A 155 16.62 -10.07 10.82
C SER A 155 17.40 -9.47 9.65
N TYR A 156 17.02 -9.79 8.42
CA TYR A 156 17.58 -9.19 7.22
C TYR A 156 17.23 -7.71 7.13
N MET A 157 15.97 -7.34 7.32
CA MET A 157 15.54 -5.94 7.36
C MET A 157 16.31 -5.17 8.43
N ARG A 158 16.31 -5.62 9.69
CA ARG A 158 16.97 -4.91 10.79
C ARG A 158 18.47 -4.67 10.55
N ARG A 159 19.18 -5.64 9.98
CA ARG A 159 20.62 -5.54 9.70
C ARG A 159 20.92 -4.55 8.58
N ASN A 160 20.05 -4.42 7.59
CA ASN A 160 20.31 -3.64 6.39
C ASN A 160 19.54 -2.32 6.32
N HIS A 161 18.52 -2.11 7.14
CA HIS A 161 17.62 -0.95 7.05
C HIS A 161 18.35 0.39 7.13
N ARG A 162 19.39 0.47 7.96
CA ARG A 162 20.27 1.66 8.01
C ARG A 162 20.97 1.89 6.66
N SER A 163 21.58 0.87 6.07
CA SER A 163 22.27 1.05 4.78
C SER A 163 21.30 1.31 3.62
N TRP A 164 20.04 0.88 3.73
CA TRP A 164 18.99 1.25 2.78
C TRP A 164 18.65 2.73 2.88
N HIS A 165 18.47 3.26 4.09
CA HIS A 165 18.23 4.68 4.30
C HIS A 165 19.42 5.54 3.84
N ASP A 166 20.66 5.12 4.16
CA ASP A 166 21.88 5.79 3.67
C ASP A 166 21.94 5.77 2.14
N TYR A 167 21.61 4.63 1.50
CA TYR A 167 21.53 4.53 0.04
C TYR A 167 20.52 5.51 -0.55
N VAL A 168 19.32 5.58 0.02
CA VAL A 168 18.26 6.45 -0.48
C VAL A 168 18.62 7.93 -0.33
N THR A 169 19.13 8.32 0.83
CA THR A 169 19.44 9.72 1.13
C THR A 169 20.73 10.19 0.43
N GLN A 170 21.77 9.37 0.42
CA GLN A 170 23.10 9.77 -0.06
C GLN A 170 23.30 9.48 -1.55
N LYS A 171 22.76 8.37 -2.08
CA LYS A 171 22.93 8.01 -3.50
C LYS A 171 21.76 8.42 -4.36
N CYS A 172 20.52 8.20 -3.88
CA CYS A 172 19.33 8.62 -4.64
C CYS A 172 18.98 10.10 -4.41
N GLY A 173 19.56 10.74 -3.40
CA GLY A 173 19.34 12.17 -3.11
C GLY A 173 17.95 12.49 -2.56
N LEU A 174 17.23 11.51 -2.02
CA LEU A 174 15.87 11.70 -1.52
C LEU A 174 15.89 12.16 -0.06
N THR A 175 14.99 13.08 0.29
CA THR A 175 14.77 13.50 1.68
C THR A 175 13.59 12.72 2.25
N ILE A 176 13.87 11.55 2.83
CA ILE A 176 12.86 10.70 3.48
C ILE A 176 13.32 10.28 4.87
N ASP A 177 12.38 10.08 5.78
CA ASP A 177 12.68 9.56 7.09
C ASP A 177 13.03 8.07 7.00
N LYS A 178 13.75 7.59 8.01
CA LYS A 178 14.22 6.20 8.04
C LYS A 178 13.05 5.22 8.07
N GLU A 179 11.98 5.58 8.76
CA GLU A 179 10.75 4.83 8.94
C GLU A 179 9.94 4.70 7.64
N ASP A 180 10.14 5.61 6.68
CA ASP A 180 9.48 5.60 5.38
C ASP A 180 10.14 4.65 4.36
N VAL A 181 11.32 4.10 4.70
CA VAL A 181 11.95 3.02 3.92
C VAL A 181 11.28 1.70 4.27
N ILE A 182 10.44 1.22 3.35
CA ILE A 182 9.57 0.06 3.52
C ILE A 182 10.14 -1.15 2.79
N LEU A 183 10.06 -2.32 3.43
CA LEU A 183 10.24 -3.63 2.80
C LEU A 183 8.88 -4.28 2.60
N VAL A 184 8.57 -4.65 1.35
CA VAL A 184 7.35 -5.36 1.01
C VAL A 184 7.52 -6.84 1.32
N ARG A 185 6.82 -7.31 2.36
CA ARG A 185 6.74 -8.74 2.67
C ARG A 185 5.59 -9.42 1.93
N ASP A 186 4.44 -8.77 1.92
CA ASP A 186 3.16 -9.31 1.43
C ASP A 186 2.47 -8.27 0.56
N HIS A 187 1.51 -8.69 -0.26
CA HIS A 187 0.65 -7.74 -0.97
C HIS A 187 -0.76 -8.29 -1.21
N ILE A 188 -1.72 -7.36 -1.34
CA ILE A 188 -3.07 -7.61 -1.83
C ILE A 188 -3.26 -6.82 -3.12
N LYS A 189 -3.74 -7.47 -4.17
CA LYS A 189 -3.92 -6.84 -5.49
C LYS A 189 -5.27 -7.21 -6.08
N ALA A 190 -5.94 -6.23 -6.71
CA ALA A 190 -7.11 -6.50 -7.53
C ALA A 190 -6.78 -7.50 -8.64
N ARG A 191 -7.74 -8.35 -8.97
CA ARG A 191 -7.63 -9.23 -10.13
C ARG A 191 -7.63 -8.39 -11.41
N ASN A 192 -6.80 -8.80 -12.37
CA ASN A 192 -6.83 -8.28 -13.73
C ASN A 192 -7.93 -8.98 -14.53
#